data_AF-A0A4Q3ZH78-F1
#
_entry.id   AF-A0A4Q3ZH78-F1
#
_cell.length_a   1.000
_cell.length_b   1.000
_cell.length_c   1.000
_cell.angle_alpha   90.00
_cell.angle_beta   90.00
_cell.angle_gamma   90.00
#
_symmetry.space_group_name_H-M   'P 1'
#
loop_
_entity.id
_entity.type
_entity.pdbx_description
1 polymer ?
#
loop_
_entity_poly.entity_id
_entity_poly.type
_entity_poly.pdbx_seq_one_letter_code
_entity_poly.pdbx_strand_id
1 'polypeptide(L)'
;MKITDLRVAIIGKHPIIRIVTDEGLYGIGEVEYTKTYLKPFILHFRDALIGEDPTDVERCMMKIRQRGSFKPYGAAVSVIEHALWDIAGK
;
A
#
# COMPACT_ATOMS: atom_id res chain seq x y z
N MET A 1 6.07 8.94 -13.40
CA MET A 1 5.11 7.98 -12.82
C MET A 1 4.48 8.54 -11.56
N LYS A 2 3.17 8.41 -11.41
CA LYS A 2 2.41 8.86 -10.24
C LYS A 2 1.41 7.80 -9.81
N ILE A 3 1.23 7.64 -8.50
CA ILE A 3 0.17 6.80 -7.94
C ILE A 3 -1.20 7.43 -8.25
N THR A 4 -2.07 6.66 -8.89
CA THR A 4 -3.45 7.05 -9.20
C THR A 4 -4.47 6.39 -8.28
N ASP A 5 -4.13 5.23 -7.69
CA ASP A 5 -5.04 4.52 -6.81
C ASP A 5 -4.33 3.54 -5.87
N LEU A 6 -4.92 3.32 -4.69
CA LEU A 6 -4.60 2.23 -3.77
C LEU A 6 -5.87 1.39 -3.58
N ARG A 7 -5.85 0.16 -4.08
CA ARG A 7 -6.97 -0.78 -4.05
C ARG A 7 -6.69 -1.91 -3.09
N VAL A 8 -7.75 -2.45 -2.47
CA VAL A 8 -7.66 -3.60 -1.57
C VAL A 8 -8.76 -4.60 -1.89
N ALA A 9 -8.36 -5.85 -2.16
CA ALA A 9 -9.23 -6.99 -2.34
C ALA A 9 -9.00 -8.01 -1.21
N ILE A 10 -10.05 -8.69 -0.78
CA ILE A 10 -9.90 -9.87 0.09
C ILE A 10 -10.01 -11.08 -0.81
N ILE A 11 -8.92 -11.83 -0.96
CA ILE A 11 -8.87 -13.05 -1.77
C ILE A 11 -8.67 -14.22 -0.80
N GLY A 12 -9.69 -15.09 -0.71
CA GLY A 12 -9.79 -16.04 0.39
C GLY A 12 -9.88 -15.31 1.74
N LYS A 13 -8.83 -15.43 2.56
CA LYS A 13 -8.70 -14.70 3.84
C LYS A 13 -7.44 -13.83 3.91
N HIS A 14 -6.88 -13.51 2.74
CA HIS A 14 -5.69 -12.66 2.60
C HIS A 14 -6.13 -11.30 2.03
N PRO A 15 -5.88 -10.20 2.75
CA PRO A 15 -5.93 -8.87 2.15
C PRO A 15 -4.79 -8.71 1.15
N ILE A 16 -5.15 -8.46 -0.11
CA ILE A 16 -4.21 -8.17 -1.19
C ILE A 16 -4.43 -6.73 -1.63
N ILE A 17 -3.34 -5.97 -1.73
CA ILE A 17 -3.37 -4.58 -2.16
C ILE A 17 -2.84 -4.46 -3.58
N ARG A 18 -3.30 -3.44 -4.29
CA ARG A 18 -2.72 -3.02 -5.56
C ARG A 18 -2.56 -1.51 -5.60
N ILE A 19 -1.34 -1.03 -5.77
CA ILE A 19 -1.04 0.37 -6.09
C ILE A 19 -1.01 0.49 -7.60
N VAL A 20 -1.75 1.44 -8.16
CA VAL A 20 -1.87 1.66 -9.61
C VAL A 20 -1.23 2.98 -9.97
N THR A 21 -0.55 3.04 -11.11
CA THR A 21 0.11 4.26 -11.60
C THR A 21 -0.58 4.81 -12.84
N ASP A 22 -0.26 6.06 -13.20
CA ASP A 22 -0.73 6.74 -14.41
C ASP A 22 -0.14 6.15 -15.71
N GLU A 23 0.99 5.45 -15.61
CA GLU A 23 1.67 4.78 -16.72
C GLU A 23 1.19 3.33 -16.93
N GLY A 24 0.16 2.88 -16.20
CA GLY A 24 -0.41 1.53 -16.32
C GLY A 24 0.36 0.43 -15.59
N LEU A 25 1.44 0.78 -14.88
CA LEU A 25 2.15 -0.11 -13.97
C LEU A 25 1.39 -0.26 -12.65
N TYR A 26 1.67 -1.36 -11.95
CA TYR A 26 1.09 -1.60 -10.64
C TYR A 26 2.01 -2.44 -9.76
N GLY A 27 1.83 -2.26 -8.45
CA GLY A 27 2.50 -3.02 -7.40
C GLY A 27 1.52 -3.83 -6.59
N ILE A 28 1.92 -5.03 -6.16
CA ILE A 28 1.12 -5.90 -5.30
C ILE A 28 1.79 -6.04 -3.94
N GLY A 29 0.97 -6.04 -2.90
CA GLY A 29 1.38 -6.44 -1.56
C GLY A 29 0.34 -7.37 -0.96
N GLU A 30 0.79 -8.39 -0.21
CA GLU A 30 -0.08 -9.30 0.52
C GLU A 30 0.08 -9.07 2.02
N VAL A 31 -1.04 -9.05 2.74
CA VAL A 31 -1.05 -9.18 4.19
C VAL A 31 -1.30 -10.64 4.60
N GLU A 32 -0.72 -11.04 5.72
CA GLU A 32 -0.89 -12.37 6.30
C GLU A 32 -2.36 -12.83 6.42
N TYR A 33 -2.52 -14.16 6.41
CA TYR A 33 -3.79 -14.87 6.55
C TYR A 33 -4.60 -14.41 7.78
N THR A 34 -5.93 -14.38 7.65
CA THR A 34 -6.96 -14.01 8.65
C THR A 34 -7.15 -12.53 8.95
N LYS A 35 -6.30 -11.63 8.45
CA LYS A 35 -6.43 -10.18 8.74
C LYS A 35 -7.39 -9.43 7.83
N THR A 36 -8.53 -10.03 7.50
CA THR A 36 -9.54 -9.43 6.58
C THR A 36 -10.07 -8.07 7.05
N TYR A 37 -10.01 -7.80 8.36
CA TYR A 37 -10.37 -6.52 8.97
C TYR A 37 -9.40 -5.36 8.64
N LEU A 38 -8.25 -5.62 8.01
CA LEU A 38 -7.25 -4.59 7.73
C LEU A 38 -7.61 -3.64 6.58
N LYS A 39 -8.58 -4.01 5.75
CA LYS A 39 -8.97 -3.21 4.57
C LYS A 39 -9.16 -1.70 4.86
N PRO A 40 -9.96 -1.28 5.87
CA PRO A 40 -10.11 0.14 6.19
C PRO A 40 -8.81 0.80 6.67
N PHE A 41 -7.95 0.08 7.40
CA PHE A 41 -6.68 0.61 7.90
C PHE A 41 -5.66 0.83 6.78
N ILE A 42 -5.67 -0.01 5.74
CA ILE A 42 -4.85 0.19 4.54
C ILE A 42 -5.38 1.38 3.74
N LEU A 43 -6.70 1.43 3.50
CA LEU A 43 -7.32 2.50 2.72
C LEU A 43 -7.21 3.88 3.39
N HIS A 44 -7.02 3.94 4.71
CA HIS A 44 -6.73 5.18 5.44
C HIS A 44 -5.51 5.95 4.89
N PHE A 45 -4.55 5.25 4.29
CA PHE A 45 -3.33 5.87 3.75
C PHE A 45 -3.45 6.29 2.28
N ARG A 46 -4.54 5.94 1.59
CA ARG A 46 -4.71 6.15 0.15
C ARG A 46 -4.45 7.60 -0.26
N ASP A 47 -5.16 8.54 0.36
CA ASP A 47 -5.10 9.95 -0.04
C ASP A 47 -3.73 10.59 0.19
N ALA A 48 -2.94 10.07 1.12
CA ALA A 48 -1.57 10.54 1.35
C ALA A 48 -0.58 10.10 0.27
N LEU A 49 -0.93 9.07 -0.52
CA LEU A 49 -0.09 8.47 -1.55
C LEU A 49 -0.48 8.89 -2.96
N ILE A 50 -1.74 9.29 -3.20
CA ILE A 50 -2.19 9.72 -4.53
C ILE A 50 -1.32 10.90 -5.02
N GLY A 51 -0.80 10.79 -6.24
CA GLY A 51 0.04 11.80 -6.87
C GLY A 51 1.53 11.70 -6.55
N GLU A 52 1.93 10.84 -5.60
CA GLU A 52 3.34 10.59 -5.30
C GLU A 52 3.99 9.72 -6.37
N ASP A 53 5.32 9.86 -6.50
CA ASP A 53 6.14 8.97 -7.32
C ASP A 53 6.36 7.65 -6.56
N PRO A 54 5.84 6.52 -7.07
CA PRO A 54 5.95 5.22 -6.39
C PRO A 54 7.38 4.67 -6.33
N THR A 55 8.31 5.19 -7.13
CA THR A 55 9.71 4.74 -7.15
C THR A 55 10.55 5.39 -6.04
N ASP A 56 10.12 6.55 -5.52
CA ASP A 56 10.68 7.17 -4.33
C ASP A 56 10.03 6.57 -3.06
N VAL A 57 10.39 5.31 -2.80
CA VAL A 57 9.76 4.49 -1.75
C VAL A 57 9.91 5.16 -0.38
N GLU A 58 11.10 5.66 -0.04
CA GLU A 58 11.35 6.29 1.26
C GLU A 58 10.45 7.52 1.46
N ARG A 59 10.30 8.38 0.44
CA ARG A 59 9.43 9.57 0.54
C ARG A 59 7.97 9.19 0.73
N CYS A 60 7.48 8.18 0.01
CA CYS A 60 6.13 7.64 0.22
C CYS A 60 5.97 7.12 1.65
N MET A 61 6.97 6.38 2.15
CA MET A 61 6.94 5.78 3.48
C MET A 61 7.00 6.84 4.58
N MET A 62 7.79 7.91 4.45
CA MET A 62 7.83 9.01 5.41
C MET A 62 6.45 9.67 5.62
N LYS A 63 5.62 9.75 4.57
CA LYS A 63 4.26 10.32 4.68
C LYS A 63 3.34 9.50 5.57
N ILE A 64 3.46 8.17 5.53
CA ILE A 64 2.51 7.25 6.18
C ILE A 64 3.05 6.62 7.47
N ARG A 65 4.37 6.41 7.61
CA ARG A 65 5.00 5.73 8.76
C ARG A 65 4.69 6.41 10.10
N GLN A 66 4.65 7.75 10.13
CA GLN A 66 4.29 8.51 11.34
C GLN A 66 2.87 8.22 11.86
N ARG A 67 1.98 7.76 10.99
CA ARG A 67 0.59 7.35 11.31
C ARG A 67 0.49 5.83 11.58
N GLY A 68 1.60 5.11 11.46
CA GLY A 68 1.72 3.64 11.50
C GLY A 68 2.06 3.04 12.87
N SER A 69 1.89 3.79 13.96
CA SER A 69 2.50 3.50 15.27
C SER A 69 2.10 2.15 15.90
N PHE A 70 0.83 1.97 16.28
CA PHE A 70 0.37 0.77 17.00
C PHE A 70 -0.42 -0.18 16.09
N LYS A 71 -0.62 -1.43 16.54
CA LYS A 71 -1.47 -2.38 15.83
C LYS A 71 -2.89 -1.80 15.66
N PRO A 72 -3.51 -1.90 14.48
CA PRO A 72 -3.09 -2.76 13.36
C PRO A 72 -2.36 -2.03 12.22
N TYR A 73 -1.99 -0.75 12.40
CA TYR A 73 -1.45 0.10 11.33
C TYR A 73 -0.07 -0.32 10.81
N GLY A 74 0.76 -0.97 11.64
CA GLY A 74 2.07 -1.46 11.20
C GLY A 74 2.00 -2.44 10.01
N ALA A 75 1.01 -3.35 10.02
CA ALA A 75 0.79 -4.28 8.91
C ALA A 75 0.28 -3.56 7.65
N ALA A 76 -0.56 -2.53 7.84
CA ALA A 76 -1.06 -1.70 6.75
C ALA A 76 0.06 -0.88 6.07
N VAL A 77 0.99 -0.33 6.85
CA VAL A 77 2.16 0.40 6.33
C VAL A 77 3.13 -0.54 5.62
N SER A 78 3.42 -1.71 6.21
CA SER A 78 4.33 -2.70 5.60
C SER A 78 3.82 -3.25 4.27
N VAL A 79 2.52 -3.55 4.14
CA VAL A 79 2.00 -4.06 2.86
C VAL A 79 2.05 -3.01 1.74
N ILE A 80 1.90 -1.72 2.09
CA ILE A 80 2.09 -0.61 1.14
C ILE A 80 3.55 -0.56 0.67
N GLU A 81 4.51 -0.69 1.59
CA GLU A 81 5.93 -0.74 1.25
C GLU A 81 6.26 -1.88 0.28
N HIS A 82 5.71 -3.08 0.50
CA HIS A 82 5.90 -4.20 -0.42
C HIS A 82 5.41 -3.88 -1.84
N ALA A 83 4.22 -3.27 -1.96
CA ALA A 83 3.68 -2.90 -3.27
C ALA A 83 4.50 -1.79 -3.94
N LEU A 84 5.06 -0.84 -3.19
CA LEU A 84 5.94 0.19 -3.74
C LEU A 84 7.25 -0.43 -4.28
N TRP A 85 7.86 -1.36 -3.55
CA TRP A 85 9.04 -2.08 -4.02
C TRP A 85 8.75 -2.97 -5.23
N ASP A 86 7.57 -3.58 -5.32
CA ASP A 86 7.14 -4.32 -6.51
C ASP A 86 7.01 -3.41 -7.74
N ILE A 87 6.61 -2.14 -7.59
CA ILE A 87 6.63 -1.16 -8.69
C ILE A 87 8.06 -0.78 -9.03
N ALA A 88 8.89 -0.45 -8.05
CA ALA A 88 10.25 0.03 -8.27
C ALA A 88 11.18 -1.02 -8.92
N GLY A 89 10.85 -2.31 -8.80
CA GLY A 89 11.57 -3.40 -9.45
C GLY A 89 11.11 -3.76 -10.86
N LYS A 90 10.05 -3.12 -11.38
CA LYS A 90 9.52 -3.34 -12.74
C LYS A 90 10.01 -2.27 -13.70
#